data_AF-A0A522B137-F1
#
_entry.id   AF-A0A522B137-F1
#
_cell.length_a   1.000
_cell.length_b   1.000
_cell.length_c   1.000
_cell.angle_alpha   90.00
_cell.angle_beta   90.00
_cell.angle_gamma   90.00
#
_symmetry.space_group_name_H-M   'P 1'
#
loop_
_entity.id
_entity.type
_entity.pdbx_description
1 polymer ?
#
loop_
_entity_poly.entity_id
_entity_poly.type
_entity_poly.pdbx_seq_one_letter_code
_entity_poly.pdbx_strand_id
1 'polypeptide(L)'
;MARLAQRRVGVCGPSLGGSEGDPGENSSPAAGGQVIGHVLDLGLTEYREACRLQLRAHQARVEDRIGDTLLLTEHLPVYTLGRTARAEHAGEGWTCGALAGIPVHASDRGGSITYHGPGQMVGYPILKLRDYCAGPKAYVAGLEETVIRALAGLGVPAGRRGGMPGVWVSERKIAAVGVRISRGVTRHGFALNVVNDLRPFSAIVPCGLAGYGVTSVAQERGAAADFEQARRAVLRAFQEVFGLALAEARATEVFAHTQAEAADAPCV
;
A
#
# COMPACT_ATOMS: atom_id res chain seq x y z
N MET A 1 -29.02 8.30 33.65
CA MET A 1 -29.37 7.76 34.98
C MET A 1 -29.32 6.25 34.92
N ALA A 2 -28.85 5.59 36.00
CA ALA A 2 -28.58 4.14 36.12
C ALA A 2 -27.46 3.57 35.21
N ARG A 3 -26.61 2.63 35.67
CA ARG A 3 -26.02 2.43 37.02
C ARG A 3 -24.75 1.57 36.86
N LEU A 4 -23.74 1.76 37.72
CA LEU A 4 -22.50 0.97 37.70
C LEU A 4 -22.73 -0.50 38.09
N ALA A 5 -21.87 -1.38 37.59
CA ALA A 5 -21.51 -2.63 38.27
C ALA A 5 -19.99 -2.87 38.16
N GLN A 6 -19.25 -2.53 39.21
CA GLN A 6 -17.83 -2.88 39.38
C GLN A 6 -17.70 -4.35 39.78
N ARG A 7 -16.61 -5.02 39.38
CA ARG A 7 -16.15 -6.28 40.02
C ARG A 7 -14.78 -6.07 40.66
N ARG A 8 -14.56 -6.77 41.78
CA ARG A 8 -13.58 -6.43 42.82
C ARG A 8 -12.19 -7.03 42.62
N VAL A 9 -11.23 -6.38 43.27
CA VAL A 9 -9.84 -6.75 43.53
C VAL A 9 -9.72 -7.99 44.44
N GLY A 10 -8.63 -8.74 44.31
CA GLY A 10 -8.17 -9.74 45.30
C GLY A 10 -6.63 -9.72 45.46
N VAL A 11 -6.14 -9.71 46.71
CA VAL A 11 -4.74 -9.58 47.19
C VAL A 11 -4.68 -10.26 48.59
N CYS A 12 -3.61 -10.86 49.12
CA CYS A 12 -2.21 -11.02 48.66
C CYS A 12 -1.93 -12.50 48.29
N GLY A 13 -0.83 -13.23 48.59
CA GLY A 13 0.35 -13.07 49.45
C GLY A 13 1.01 -14.44 49.75
N PRO A 14 2.20 -14.52 50.36
CA PRO A 14 3.42 -14.96 49.65
C PRO A 14 4.03 -16.29 50.14
N SER A 15 5.04 -16.80 49.42
CA SER A 15 6.07 -17.69 49.99
C SER A 15 7.45 -17.46 49.36
N LEU A 16 8.48 -17.48 50.21
CA LEU A 16 9.90 -17.32 49.87
C LEU A 16 10.57 -18.70 49.74
N GLY A 17 11.62 -18.78 48.92
CA GLY A 17 12.53 -19.92 48.87
C GLY A 17 13.51 -19.79 47.71
N GLY A 18 14.80 -19.76 47.97
CA GLY A 18 15.84 -19.68 46.94
C GLY A 18 17.15 -20.29 47.41
N SER A 19 18.05 -20.58 46.45
CA SER A 19 19.48 -20.79 46.68
C SER A 19 20.24 -20.81 45.33
N GLU A 20 21.23 -19.93 45.23
CA GLU A 20 22.55 -19.99 44.55
C GLU A 20 22.85 -21.25 43.67
N GLY A 21 23.26 -21.12 42.41
CA GLY A 21 24.64 -20.87 41.89
C GLY A 21 24.96 -22.02 40.90
N ASP A 22 25.75 -21.97 39.81
CA ASP A 22 26.96 -21.22 39.41
C ASP A 22 26.97 -21.10 37.83
N PRO A 23 28.05 -20.85 37.03
CA PRO A 23 27.93 -19.94 35.88
C PRO A 23 28.26 -20.54 34.49
N GLY A 24 27.90 -19.78 33.44
CA GLY A 24 28.55 -19.83 32.13
C GLY A 24 28.12 -20.93 31.16
N GLU A 25 27.39 -20.55 30.10
CA GLU A 25 28.06 -20.38 28.80
C GLU A 25 27.23 -19.52 27.83
N ASN A 26 27.90 -19.00 26.80
CA ASN A 26 27.32 -18.06 25.84
C ASN A 26 26.31 -18.72 24.90
N SER A 27 25.13 -18.11 24.75
CA SER A 27 24.78 -17.33 23.55
C SER A 27 23.26 -17.23 23.36
N SER A 28 22.76 -16.00 23.28
CA SER A 28 21.51 -15.71 22.59
C SER A 28 21.73 -14.48 21.71
N PRO A 29 21.10 -14.40 20.53
CA PRO A 29 21.35 -13.30 19.61
C PRO A 29 20.92 -11.99 20.25
N ALA A 30 21.64 -10.91 19.94
CA ALA A 30 21.24 -9.56 20.32
C ALA A 30 19.79 -9.29 19.92
N ALA A 31 19.04 -8.62 20.78
CA ALA A 31 17.68 -8.19 20.48
C ALA A 31 17.68 -7.32 19.21
N GLY A 32 17.27 -7.92 18.09
CA GLY A 32 17.19 -7.23 16.81
C GLY A 32 16.16 -6.13 16.91
N GLY A 33 16.62 -4.88 16.96
CA GLY A 33 15.75 -3.71 16.98
C GLY A 33 14.83 -3.77 15.77
N GLN A 34 13.52 -3.83 16.02
CA GLN A 34 12.51 -3.87 14.96
C GLN A 34 12.70 -2.67 14.05
N VAL A 35 12.77 -2.88 12.73
CA VAL A 35 12.90 -1.77 11.77
C VAL A 35 11.64 -0.92 11.87
N ILE A 36 11.78 0.32 12.33
CA ILE A 36 10.69 1.28 12.43
C ILE A 36 10.68 2.11 11.14
N GLY A 37 9.71 1.82 10.27
CA GLY A 37 9.35 2.68 9.16
C GLY A 37 8.24 3.67 9.54
N HIS A 38 7.89 4.53 8.59
CA HIS A 38 6.81 5.51 8.73
C HIS A 38 5.61 5.13 7.88
N VAL A 39 4.39 5.35 8.37
CA VAL A 39 3.21 5.51 7.52
C VAL A 39 2.84 6.99 7.48
N LEU A 40 2.64 7.50 6.26
CA LEU A 40 2.15 8.86 5.99
C LEU A 40 0.79 8.74 5.32
N ASP A 41 -0.26 9.15 6.03
CA ASP A 41 -1.58 9.30 5.44
C ASP A 41 -1.70 10.67 4.75
N LEU A 42 -1.99 10.66 3.45
CA LEU A 42 -2.17 11.86 2.63
C LEU A 42 -3.66 12.19 2.44
N GLY A 43 -4.57 11.31 2.87
CA GLY A 43 -6.00 11.43 2.58
C GLY A 43 -6.29 11.48 1.07
N LEU A 44 -7.30 12.26 0.69
CA LEU A 44 -7.68 12.49 -0.70
C LEU A 44 -6.73 13.52 -1.35
N THR A 45 -5.91 13.06 -2.30
CA THR A 45 -4.80 13.86 -2.87
C THR A 45 -4.83 13.89 -4.40
N GLU A 46 -4.43 15.01 -5.00
CA GLU A 46 -4.13 15.10 -6.43
C GLU A 46 -2.99 14.15 -6.83
N TYR A 47 -3.15 13.40 -7.93
CA TYR A 47 -2.15 12.40 -8.33
C TYR A 47 -0.74 12.99 -8.53
N ARG A 48 -0.66 14.22 -9.07
CA ARG A 48 0.61 14.93 -9.26
C ARG A 48 1.30 15.31 -7.95
N GLU A 49 0.54 15.63 -6.91
CA GLU A 49 1.07 15.96 -5.60
C GLU A 49 1.61 14.72 -4.90
N ALA A 50 0.83 13.63 -4.87
CA ALA A 50 1.29 12.35 -4.35
C ALA A 50 2.52 11.81 -5.12
N CYS A 51 2.57 12.02 -6.45
CA CYS A 51 3.76 11.77 -7.26
C CYS A 51 4.99 12.56 -6.78
N ARG A 52 4.89 13.89 -6.59
CA ARG A 52 6.00 14.71 -6.08
C ARG A 52 6.47 14.24 -4.70
N LEU A 53 5.54 13.84 -3.82
CA LEU A 53 5.87 13.28 -2.51
C LEU A 53 6.58 11.92 -2.62
N GLN A 54 6.16 11.03 -3.51
CA GLN A 54 6.89 9.77 -3.81
C GLN A 54 8.30 10.03 -4.33
N LEU A 55 8.51 11.03 -5.20
CA LEU A 55 9.84 11.40 -5.70
C LEU A 55 10.74 11.94 -4.59
N ARG A 56 10.22 12.82 -3.72
CA ARG A 56 10.93 13.35 -2.55
C ARG A 56 11.33 12.25 -1.58
N ALA A 57 10.38 11.38 -1.20
CA ALA A 57 10.63 10.24 -0.33
C ALA A 57 11.65 9.27 -0.94
N HIS A 58 11.55 8.98 -2.25
CA HIS A 58 12.50 8.11 -2.96
C HIS A 58 13.92 8.68 -2.92
N GLN A 59 14.11 9.97 -3.22
CA GLN A 59 15.42 10.60 -3.17
C GLN A 59 16.00 10.57 -1.75
N ALA A 60 15.21 10.98 -0.74
CA ALA A 60 15.65 10.96 0.65
C ALA A 60 15.98 9.54 1.16
N ARG A 61 15.21 8.51 0.74
CA ARG A 61 15.47 7.10 1.12
C ARG A 61 16.67 6.50 0.40
N VAL A 62 16.92 6.87 -0.87
CA VAL A 62 18.14 6.50 -1.61
C VAL A 62 19.40 7.03 -0.90
N GLU A 63 19.30 8.20 -0.29
CA GLU A 63 20.38 8.87 0.45
C GLU A 63 20.40 8.53 1.96
N ASP A 64 19.57 7.57 2.41
CA ASP A 64 19.41 7.18 3.83
C ASP A 64 19.04 8.33 4.79
N ARG A 65 18.50 9.44 4.28
CA ARG A 65 18.04 10.59 5.08
C ARG A 65 16.70 10.35 5.80
N ILE A 66 15.96 9.33 5.38
CA ILE A 66 14.72 8.87 6.02
C ILE A 66 14.70 7.34 6.11
N GLY A 67 13.89 6.82 7.04
CA GLY A 67 13.54 5.39 7.10
C GLY A 67 12.60 4.96 5.97
N ASP A 68 12.39 3.65 5.85
CA ASP A 68 11.41 3.11 4.90
C ASP A 68 10.00 3.66 5.20
N THR A 69 9.26 4.04 4.16
CA THR A 69 8.02 4.81 4.31
C THR A 69 6.90 4.23 3.45
N LEU A 70 5.71 4.04 4.00
CA LEU A 70 4.48 3.75 3.28
C LEU A 70 3.63 5.02 3.18
N LEU A 71 3.43 5.54 1.97
CA LEU A 71 2.40 6.55 1.75
C LEU A 71 1.06 5.85 1.54
N LEU A 72 0.02 6.24 2.27
CA LEU A 72 -1.37 5.87 2.01
C LEU A 72 -2.14 7.10 1.51
N THR A 73 -2.99 6.91 0.51
CA THR A 73 -3.75 7.99 -0.12
C THR A 73 -4.98 7.44 -0.82
N GLU A 74 -5.96 8.32 -1.03
CA GLU A 74 -6.99 8.19 -2.06
C GLU A 74 -6.72 9.24 -3.13
N HIS A 75 -7.14 9.01 -4.37
CA HIS A 75 -6.98 10.01 -5.43
C HIS A 75 -8.29 10.66 -5.84
N LEU A 76 -8.20 11.94 -6.22
CA LEU A 76 -9.20 12.52 -7.11
C LEU A 76 -9.23 11.73 -8.43
N PRO A 77 -10.38 11.65 -9.13
CA PRO A 77 -10.53 10.81 -10.31
C PRO A 77 -9.42 11.03 -11.34
N VAL A 78 -8.69 9.97 -11.71
CA VAL A 78 -7.55 10.05 -12.63
C VAL A 78 -7.34 8.72 -13.35
N TYR A 79 -6.96 8.79 -14.64
CA TYR A 79 -6.37 7.65 -15.36
C TYR A 79 -4.86 7.80 -15.42
N THR A 80 -4.12 6.71 -15.17
CA THR A 80 -2.66 6.70 -15.28
C THR A 80 -2.20 5.71 -16.35
N LEU A 81 -1.31 6.16 -17.24
CA LEU A 81 -0.73 5.37 -18.32
C LEU A 81 0.65 4.85 -17.88
N GLY A 82 0.75 3.58 -17.49
CA GLY A 82 2.03 2.95 -17.15
C GLY A 82 2.90 2.67 -18.39
N ARG A 83 4.15 2.20 -18.17
CA ARG A 83 5.14 1.97 -19.24
C ARG A 83 4.74 0.97 -20.34
N THR A 84 3.70 0.16 -20.15
CA THR A 84 3.17 -0.74 -21.20
C THR A 84 1.81 -0.30 -21.74
N ALA A 85 1.39 0.94 -21.45
CA ALA A 85 0.22 1.55 -22.07
C ALA A 85 0.45 1.77 -23.57
N ARG A 86 -0.65 1.75 -24.33
CA ARG A 86 -0.71 1.91 -25.79
C ARG A 86 -2.08 2.52 -26.11
N ALA A 87 -2.22 3.10 -27.30
CA ALA A 87 -3.47 3.69 -27.74
C ALA A 87 -4.66 2.72 -27.64
N GLU A 88 -4.46 1.47 -28.07
CA GLU A 88 -5.44 0.36 -28.03
C GLU A 88 -5.97 -0.01 -26.62
N HIS A 89 -5.33 0.47 -25.56
CA HIS A 89 -5.77 0.22 -24.17
C HIS A 89 -6.71 1.31 -23.64
N ALA A 90 -6.78 2.47 -24.30
CA ALA A 90 -7.74 3.52 -24.00
C ALA A 90 -9.00 3.34 -24.87
N GLY A 91 -10.18 3.58 -24.30
CA GLY A 91 -11.43 3.51 -25.05
C GLY A 91 -11.62 4.65 -26.06
N GLU A 92 -12.75 4.60 -26.77
CA GLU A 92 -13.16 5.67 -27.68
C GLU A 92 -13.24 7.03 -26.97
N GLY A 93 -12.89 8.10 -27.69
CA GLY A 93 -12.84 9.46 -27.11
C GLY A 93 -11.59 9.76 -26.27
N TRP A 94 -10.56 8.89 -26.29
CA TRP A 94 -9.27 9.22 -25.69
C TRP A 94 -8.62 10.44 -26.38
N THR A 95 -8.40 11.49 -25.59
CA THR A 95 -7.57 12.64 -25.97
C THR A 95 -6.35 12.69 -25.06
N CYS A 96 -5.26 13.33 -25.51
CA CYS A 96 -4.01 13.47 -24.74
C CYS A 96 -4.09 14.45 -23.55
N GLY A 97 -5.20 14.42 -22.80
CA GLY A 97 -5.43 15.22 -21.59
C GLY A 97 -6.56 14.66 -20.73
N ALA A 98 -7.63 14.13 -21.32
CA ALA A 98 -8.77 13.54 -20.61
C ALA A 98 -9.40 12.35 -21.34
N LEU A 99 -10.06 11.49 -20.56
CA LEU A 99 -10.91 10.39 -21.01
C LEU A 99 -12.21 10.45 -20.21
N ALA A 100 -13.37 10.53 -20.87
CA ALA A 100 -14.68 10.73 -20.22
C ALA A 100 -14.71 11.88 -19.18
N GLY A 101 -13.99 12.98 -19.45
CA GLY A 101 -13.87 14.14 -18.55
C GLY A 101 -12.88 13.97 -17.37
N ILE A 102 -12.31 12.79 -17.18
CA ILE A 102 -11.34 12.49 -16.12
C ILE A 102 -9.91 12.72 -16.66
N PRO A 103 -9.02 13.42 -15.93
CA PRO A 103 -7.64 13.65 -16.34
C PRO A 103 -6.85 12.37 -16.64
N VAL A 104 -6.01 12.41 -17.68
CA VAL A 104 -5.09 11.32 -18.04
C VAL A 104 -3.65 11.77 -17.79
N HIS A 105 -2.87 10.97 -17.08
CA HIS A 105 -1.47 11.26 -16.77
C HIS A 105 -0.53 10.10 -17.15
N ALA A 106 0.61 10.41 -17.76
CA ALA A 106 1.68 9.44 -17.94
C ALA A 106 2.29 9.04 -16.58
N SER A 107 2.72 7.79 -16.46
CA SER A 107 3.28 7.22 -15.25
C SER A 107 4.41 6.24 -15.55
N ASP A 108 5.52 6.39 -14.84
CA ASP A 108 6.72 5.57 -15.03
C ASP A 108 6.65 4.15 -14.41
N ARG A 109 5.50 3.81 -13.80
CA ARG A 109 5.22 2.50 -13.19
C ARG A 109 5.16 1.37 -14.22
N GLY A 110 5.32 0.13 -13.73
CA GLY A 110 4.95 -1.06 -14.49
C GLY A 110 3.46 -1.15 -14.81
N GLY A 111 3.13 -1.92 -15.86
CA GLY A 111 1.76 -2.16 -16.31
C GLY A 111 1.25 -1.11 -17.30
N SER A 112 -0.02 -1.26 -17.67
CA SER A 112 -0.72 -0.45 -18.69
C SER A 112 -1.55 0.68 -18.05
N ILE A 113 -2.64 1.09 -18.68
CA ILE A 113 -3.64 2.00 -18.14
C ILE A 113 -4.31 1.44 -16.87
N THR A 114 -4.66 2.31 -15.92
CA THR A 114 -5.57 2.03 -14.80
C THR A 114 -6.30 3.30 -14.37
N TYR A 115 -7.37 3.15 -13.58
CA TYR A 115 -8.11 4.22 -12.91
C TYR A 115 -7.79 4.27 -11.41
N HIS A 116 -7.77 5.48 -10.85
CA HIS A 116 -7.82 5.76 -9.42
C HIS A 116 -8.89 6.81 -9.12
N GLY A 117 -9.53 6.73 -7.95
CA GLY A 117 -10.58 7.68 -7.53
C GLY A 117 -10.97 7.52 -6.06
N PRO A 118 -11.88 8.37 -5.55
CA PRO A 118 -12.31 8.32 -4.15
C PRO A 118 -12.96 6.97 -3.80
N GLY A 119 -12.66 6.45 -2.62
CA GLY A 119 -13.01 5.11 -2.14
C GLY A 119 -12.01 4.01 -2.51
N GLN A 120 -10.92 4.33 -3.22
CA GLN A 120 -9.87 3.39 -3.61
C GLN A 120 -8.61 3.67 -2.79
N MET A 121 -8.17 2.66 -2.04
CA MET A 121 -6.98 2.76 -1.20
C MET A 121 -5.73 2.55 -2.04
N VAL A 122 -4.91 3.59 -2.16
CA VAL A 122 -3.65 3.54 -2.90
C VAL A 122 -2.50 3.56 -1.90
N GLY A 123 -1.62 2.57 -2.01
CA GLY A 123 -0.42 2.43 -1.18
C GLY A 123 0.84 2.55 -2.01
N TYR A 124 1.74 3.43 -1.59
CA TYR A 124 3.05 3.65 -2.21
C TYR A 124 4.18 3.36 -1.21
N PRO A 125 4.66 2.12 -1.12
CA PRO A 125 5.81 1.78 -0.31
C PRO A 125 7.10 2.28 -0.97
N ILE A 126 7.83 3.10 -0.23
CA ILE A 126 9.15 3.64 -0.53
C ILE A 126 10.15 2.90 0.35
N LEU A 127 10.52 1.70 -0.10
CA LEU A 127 11.34 0.73 0.61
C LEU A 127 12.69 0.55 -0.07
N LYS A 128 13.73 0.31 0.71
CA LYS A 128 15.02 -0.18 0.23
C LYS A 128 14.96 -1.68 -0.04
N LEU A 129 14.69 -2.03 -1.30
CA LEU A 129 14.24 -3.36 -1.76
C LEU A 129 15.03 -4.56 -1.22
N ARG A 130 16.37 -4.44 -1.20
CA ARG A 130 17.30 -5.52 -0.84
C ARG A 130 17.15 -5.98 0.61
N ASP A 131 16.62 -5.11 1.47
CA ASP A 131 16.47 -5.35 2.90
C ASP A 131 15.23 -6.25 3.17
N TYR A 132 14.35 -6.43 2.16
CA TYR A 132 13.05 -7.10 2.27
C TYR A 132 12.88 -8.34 1.37
N CYS A 133 13.47 -8.36 0.17
CA CYS A 133 13.29 -9.50 -0.75
C CYS A 133 14.38 -9.60 -1.83
N ALA A 134 14.45 -10.77 -2.47
CA ALA A 134 15.44 -11.09 -3.50
C ALA A 134 15.28 -10.32 -4.84
N GLY A 135 14.24 -9.50 -5.02
CA GLY A 135 14.11 -8.65 -6.21
C GLY A 135 12.68 -8.33 -6.65
N PRO A 136 12.51 -7.69 -7.83
CA PRO A 136 11.25 -7.09 -8.27
C PRO A 136 10.03 -8.02 -8.27
N LYS A 137 10.20 -9.28 -8.69
CA LYS A 137 9.10 -10.27 -8.72
C LYS A 137 8.65 -10.66 -7.31
N ALA A 138 9.60 -10.85 -6.38
CA ALA A 138 9.30 -11.16 -4.99
C ALA A 138 8.61 -9.98 -4.29
N TYR A 139 9.01 -8.74 -4.61
CA TYR A 139 8.34 -7.54 -4.11
C TYR A 139 6.90 -7.41 -4.57
N VAL A 140 6.63 -7.59 -5.87
CA VAL A 140 5.24 -7.61 -6.40
C VAL A 140 4.42 -8.71 -5.71
N ALA A 141 4.98 -9.91 -5.53
CA ALA A 141 4.32 -10.97 -4.79
C ALA A 141 4.06 -10.60 -3.31
N GLY A 142 4.94 -9.86 -2.64
CA GLY A 142 4.72 -9.34 -1.29
C GLY A 142 3.63 -8.27 -1.19
N LEU A 143 3.51 -7.39 -2.18
CA LEU A 143 2.39 -6.44 -2.26
C LEU A 143 1.05 -7.16 -2.50
N GLU A 144 1.04 -8.17 -3.38
CA GLU A 144 -0.12 -9.05 -3.56
C GLU A 144 -0.47 -9.81 -2.27
N GLU A 145 0.53 -10.30 -1.53
CA GLU A 145 0.34 -11.00 -0.26
C GLU A 145 -0.29 -10.11 0.81
N THR A 146 0.21 -8.87 0.91
CA THR A 146 -0.32 -7.85 1.82
C THR A 146 -1.82 -7.66 1.57
N VAL A 147 -2.21 -7.47 0.32
CA VAL A 147 -3.61 -7.25 -0.05
C VAL A 147 -4.46 -8.52 0.15
N ILE A 148 -3.93 -9.71 -0.17
CA ILE A 148 -4.63 -11.00 0.04
C ILE A 148 -4.92 -11.23 1.53
N ARG A 149 -3.93 -11.02 2.41
CA ARG A 149 -4.11 -11.17 3.87
C ARG A 149 -5.06 -10.13 4.44
N ALA A 150 -4.98 -8.88 3.98
CA ALA A 150 -5.92 -7.84 4.37
C ALA A 150 -7.36 -8.22 3.98
N LEU A 151 -7.58 -8.70 2.74
CA LEU A 151 -8.88 -9.14 2.25
C LEU A 151 -9.41 -10.37 3.00
N ALA A 152 -8.56 -11.34 3.35
CA ALA A 152 -8.94 -12.46 4.19
C ALA A 152 -9.46 -12.00 5.57
N GLY A 153 -8.81 -11.01 6.19
CA GLY A 153 -9.27 -10.36 7.43
C GLY A 153 -10.58 -9.56 7.30
N LEU A 154 -11.01 -9.25 6.07
CA LEU A 154 -12.29 -8.61 5.76
C LEU A 154 -13.37 -9.61 5.28
N GLY A 155 -13.06 -10.91 5.25
CA GLY A 155 -13.96 -11.97 4.78
C GLY A 155 -14.08 -12.07 3.25
N VAL A 156 -13.15 -11.47 2.48
CA VAL A 156 -13.15 -11.49 1.02
C VAL A 156 -12.11 -12.51 0.51
N PRO A 157 -12.52 -13.66 -0.05
CA PRO A 157 -11.58 -14.68 -0.53
C PRO A 157 -10.92 -14.23 -1.83
N ALA A 158 -9.62 -13.91 -1.77
CA ALA A 158 -8.87 -13.35 -2.89
C ALA A 158 -7.54 -14.07 -3.12
N GLY A 159 -7.01 -13.98 -4.35
CA GLY A 159 -5.78 -14.66 -4.74
C GLY A 159 -5.04 -13.99 -5.91
N ARG A 160 -3.99 -14.67 -6.38
CA ARG A 160 -3.18 -14.28 -7.55
C ARG A 160 -3.67 -15.02 -8.79
N ARG A 161 -3.43 -14.45 -9.98
CA ARG A 161 -3.69 -15.13 -11.27
C ARG A 161 -2.41 -15.17 -12.09
N GLY A 162 -2.04 -16.36 -12.59
CA GLY A 162 -0.79 -16.59 -13.32
C GLY A 162 -0.64 -15.65 -14.52
N GLY A 163 0.48 -14.95 -14.61
CA GLY A 163 0.76 -13.98 -15.68
C GLY A 163 0.00 -12.65 -15.59
N MET A 164 -0.86 -12.44 -14.58
CA MET A 164 -1.74 -11.26 -14.50
C MET A 164 -1.59 -10.53 -13.15
N PRO A 165 -0.61 -9.60 -13.01
CA PRO A 165 -0.31 -8.93 -11.75
C PRO A 165 -1.50 -8.23 -11.08
N GLY A 166 -1.52 -8.28 -9.75
CA GLY A 166 -2.61 -7.79 -8.91
C GLY A 166 -3.36 -8.91 -8.19
N VAL A 167 -4.39 -8.53 -7.46
CA VAL A 167 -5.20 -9.42 -6.62
C VAL A 167 -6.62 -9.53 -7.14
N TRP A 168 -7.18 -10.73 -7.02
CA TRP A 168 -8.34 -11.20 -7.77
C TRP A 168 -9.35 -11.91 -6.88
N VAL A 169 -10.64 -11.69 -7.15
CA VAL A 169 -11.74 -12.50 -6.64
C VAL A 169 -12.39 -13.18 -7.84
N SER A 170 -12.21 -14.50 -7.95
CA SER A 170 -12.55 -15.28 -9.16
C SER A 170 -11.94 -14.67 -10.44
N GLU A 171 -12.77 -14.04 -11.28
CA GLU A 171 -12.37 -13.42 -12.56
C GLU A 171 -12.46 -11.89 -12.54
N ARG A 172 -12.57 -11.30 -11.33
CA ARG A 172 -12.64 -9.86 -11.10
C ARG A 172 -11.40 -9.37 -10.38
N LYS A 173 -10.73 -8.35 -10.90
CA LYS A 173 -9.59 -7.71 -10.23
C LYS A 173 -10.09 -6.80 -9.11
N ILE A 174 -9.64 -7.03 -7.88
CA ILE A 174 -9.96 -6.20 -6.72
C ILE A 174 -8.82 -5.24 -6.35
N ALA A 175 -7.57 -5.58 -6.71
CA ALA A 175 -6.45 -4.65 -6.59
C ALA A 175 -5.48 -4.71 -7.76
N ALA A 176 -5.01 -3.55 -8.21
CA ALA A 176 -3.91 -3.41 -9.16
C ALA A 176 -2.58 -3.32 -8.41
N VAL A 177 -1.51 -3.88 -8.98
CA VAL A 177 -0.13 -3.70 -8.51
C VAL A 177 0.74 -3.25 -9.68
N GLY A 178 1.46 -2.15 -9.50
CA GLY A 178 2.30 -1.54 -10.52
C GLY A 178 3.39 -0.70 -9.85
N VAL A 179 4.64 -1.11 -10.02
CA VAL A 179 5.80 -0.58 -9.27
C VAL A 179 6.87 -0.03 -10.22
N ARG A 180 7.70 0.89 -9.71
CA ARG A 180 9.03 1.18 -10.28
C ARG A 180 10.08 0.96 -9.19
N ILE A 181 11.23 0.41 -9.58
CA ILE A 181 12.41 0.29 -8.72
C ILE A 181 13.53 1.07 -9.41
N SER A 182 14.20 1.95 -8.67
CA SER A 182 15.32 2.75 -9.17
C SER A 182 16.32 3.00 -8.04
N ARG A 183 17.62 2.85 -8.31
CA ARG A 183 18.69 2.96 -7.30
C ARG A 183 18.45 2.09 -6.05
N GLY A 184 17.85 0.91 -6.23
CA GLY A 184 17.53 -0.04 -5.15
C GLY A 184 16.32 0.33 -4.28
N VAL A 185 15.64 1.46 -4.53
CA VAL A 185 14.47 1.91 -3.75
C VAL A 185 13.20 1.88 -4.62
N THR A 186 12.07 1.50 -4.02
CA THR A 186 10.76 1.35 -4.68
C THR A 186 10.00 2.68 -4.79
N ARG A 187 9.11 2.75 -5.79
CA ARG A 187 8.06 3.76 -5.98
C ARG A 187 6.82 3.11 -6.60
N HIS A 188 5.69 3.82 -6.56
CA HIS A 188 4.35 3.29 -6.77
C HIS A 188 4.08 2.10 -5.85
N GLY A 189 3.16 1.20 -6.20
CA GLY A 189 2.76 0.14 -5.27
C GLY A 189 1.49 -0.54 -5.71
N PHE A 190 0.45 -0.44 -4.88
CA PHE A 190 -0.84 -1.10 -5.09
C PHE A 190 -2.01 -0.11 -5.00
N ALA A 191 -3.12 -0.48 -5.62
CA ALA A 191 -4.39 0.23 -5.54
C ALA A 191 -5.51 -0.79 -5.31
N LEU A 192 -6.08 -0.80 -4.10
CA LEU A 192 -7.15 -1.70 -3.66
C LEU A 192 -8.50 -0.98 -3.79
N ASN A 193 -9.44 -1.57 -4.53
CA ASN A 193 -10.80 -1.06 -4.61
C ASN A 193 -11.57 -1.39 -3.32
N VAL A 194 -11.95 -0.38 -2.53
CA VAL A 194 -12.64 -0.59 -1.24
C VAL A 194 -14.13 -0.26 -1.36
N VAL A 195 -14.45 1.02 -1.58
CA VAL A 195 -15.82 1.55 -1.75
C VAL A 195 -15.96 2.42 -3.01
N ASN A 196 -14.91 2.56 -3.82
CA ASN A 196 -14.90 3.43 -4.99
C ASN A 196 -15.92 3.04 -6.06
N ASP A 197 -16.32 4.04 -6.83
CA ASP A 197 -16.99 3.85 -8.11
C ASP A 197 -16.10 3.05 -9.06
N LEU A 198 -16.67 1.98 -9.61
CA LEU A 198 -16.01 1.09 -10.58
C LEU A 198 -16.38 1.42 -12.03
N ARG A 199 -17.40 2.26 -12.29
CA ARG A 199 -17.83 2.62 -13.64
C ARG A 199 -16.69 3.17 -14.52
N PRO A 200 -15.75 4.00 -14.03
CA PRO A 200 -14.63 4.47 -14.86
C PRO A 200 -13.74 3.36 -15.43
N PHE A 201 -13.68 2.17 -14.82
CA PHE A 201 -12.94 1.05 -15.40
C PHE A 201 -13.53 0.55 -16.73
N SER A 202 -14.81 0.82 -17.06
CA SER A 202 -15.39 0.41 -18.35
C SER A 202 -14.93 1.27 -19.53
N ALA A 203 -14.28 2.41 -19.29
CA ALA A 203 -13.73 3.27 -20.35
C ALA A 203 -12.31 2.85 -20.79
N ILE A 204 -11.73 1.82 -20.17
CA ILE A 204 -10.34 1.38 -20.38
C ILE A 204 -10.27 -0.13 -20.57
N VAL A 205 -9.30 -0.59 -21.36
CA VAL A 205 -8.99 -2.01 -21.53
C VAL A 205 -7.54 -2.25 -21.09
N PRO A 206 -7.30 -2.51 -19.79
CA PRO A 206 -5.95 -2.82 -19.32
C PRO A 206 -5.45 -4.12 -19.98
N CYS A 207 -4.15 -4.17 -20.32
CA CYS A 207 -3.55 -5.30 -21.05
C CYS A 207 -4.02 -6.67 -20.55
N GLY A 208 -4.56 -7.49 -21.46
CA GLY A 208 -4.97 -8.86 -21.16
C GLY A 208 -6.23 -9.01 -20.30
N LEU A 209 -6.98 -7.93 -20.04
CA LEU A 209 -8.23 -7.96 -19.26
C LEU A 209 -9.51 -8.14 -20.10
N ALA A 210 -9.41 -8.40 -21.40
CA ALA A 210 -10.59 -8.70 -22.22
C ALA A 210 -11.31 -9.96 -21.67
N GLY A 211 -12.56 -9.78 -21.23
CA GLY A 211 -13.35 -10.83 -20.55
C GLY A 211 -13.25 -10.85 -19.01
N TYR A 212 -12.42 -9.99 -18.40
CA TYR A 212 -12.23 -9.92 -16.95
C TYR A 212 -12.86 -8.67 -16.35
N GLY A 213 -13.49 -8.81 -15.18
CA GLY A 213 -14.11 -7.70 -14.48
C GLY A 213 -13.16 -6.96 -13.53
N VAL A 214 -13.68 -5.88 -12.93
CA VAL A 214 -13.17 -5.32 -11.67
C VAL A 214 -14.21 -5.52 -10.58
N THR A 215 -13.77 -5.44 -9.32
CA THR A 215 -14.65 -5.47 -8.14
C THR A 215 -14.06 -4.65 -6.99
N SER A 216 -14.80 -4.50 -5.90
CA SER A 216 -14.40 -3.80 -4.68
C SER A 216 -14.77 -4.59 -3.42
N VAL A 217 -14.17 -4.24 -2.27
CA VAL A 217 -14.53 -4.83 -0.97
C VAL A 217 -16.02 -4.68 -0.66
N ALA A 218 -16.62 -3.53 -0.96
CA ALA A 218 -18.06 -3.29 -0.79
C ALA A 218 -18.91 -4.21 -1.67
N GLN A 219 -18.53 -4.40 -2.94
CA GLN A 219 -19.27 -5.26 -3.87
C GLN A 219 -19.21 -6.73 -3.46
N GLU A 220 -18.03 -7.25 -3.10
CA GLU A 220 -17.89 -8.66 -2.70
C GLU A 220 -18.49 -8.96 -1.32
N ARG A 221 -18.61 -7.97 -0.42
CA ARG A 221 -19.27 -8.14 0.89
C ARG A 221 -20.78 -7.92 0.86
N GLY A 222 -21.34 -7.32 -0.20
CA GLY A 222 -22.77 -7.00 -0.30
C GLY A 222 -23.29 -6.04 0.77
N ALA A 223 -22.40 -5.27 1.41
CA ALA A 223 -22.68 -4.40 2.54
C ALA A 223 -21.76 -3.17 2.54
N ALA A 224 -22.07 -2.17 3.35
CA ALA A 224 -21.19 -1.01 3.55
C ALA A 224 -19.83 -1.47 4.09
N ALA A 225 -18.78 -1.36 3.26
CA ALA A 225 -17.41 -1.61 3.68
C ALA A 225 -16.86 -0.38 4.42
N ASP A 226 -16.27 -0.59 5.60
CA ASP A 226 -15.54 0.44 6.33
C ASP A 226 -14.15 0.61 5.71
N PHE A 227 -13.87 1.80 5.15
CA PHE A 227 -12.57 2.13 4.59
C PHE A 227 -11.46 2.07 5.66
N GLU A 228 -11.76 2.47 6.89
CA GLU A 228 -10.83 2.40 8.00
C GLU A 228 -10.59 0.96 8.48
N GLN A 229 -11.58 0.07 8.34
CA GLN A 229 -11.38 -1.38 8.55
C GLN A 229 -10.41 -1.95 7.52
N ALA A 230 -10.57 -1.56 6.24
CA ALA A 230 -9.63 -1.94 5.20
C ALA A 230 -8.23 -1.36 5.46
N ARG A 231 -8.12 -0.11 5.91
CA ARG A 231 -6.85 0.57 6.22
C ARG A 231 -6.08 -0.17 7.30
N ARG A 232 -6.76 -0.50 8.42
CA ARG A 232 -6.20 -1.28 9.53
C ARG A 232 -5.78 -2.69 9.08
N ALA A 233 -6.56 -3.34 8.21
CA ALA A 233 -6.23 -4.66 7.69
C ALA A 233 -4.98 -4.62 6.78
N VAL A 234 -4.88 -3.64 5.89
CA VAL A 234 -3.72 -3.42 5.00
C VAL A 234 -2.47 -3.11 5.80
N LEU A 235 -2.52 -2.19 6.78
CA LEU A 235 -1.35 -1.85 7.60
C LEU A 235 -0.84 -3.03 8.45
N ARG A 236 -1.75 -3.85 8.98
CA ARG A 236 -1.38 -5.08 9.70
C ARG A 236 -0.66 -6.04 8.76
N ALA A 237 -1.31 -6.38 7.63
CA ALA A 237 -0.77 -7.34 6.68
C ALA A 237 0.57 -6.88 6.07
N PHE A 238 0.73 -5.57 5.83
CA PHE A 238 1.97 -5.02 5.29
C PHE A 238 3.14 -5.17 6.27
N GLN A 239 2.93 -4.84 7.55
CA GLN A 239 3.92 -5.03 8.61
C GLN A 239 4.30 -6.50 8.79
N GLU A 240 3.32 -7.42 8.73
CA GLU A 240 3.55 -8.86 8.80
C GLU A 240 4.31 -9.43 7.60
N VAL A 241 4.01 -8.97 6.38
CA VAL A 241 4.62 -9.48 5.13
C VAL A 241 6.04 -8.95 4.93
N PHE A 242 6.28 -7.69 5.28
CA PHE A 242 7.59 -7.05 5.12
C PHE A 242 8.43 -7.02 6.41
N GLY A 243 7.92 -7.51 7.54
CA GLY A 243 8.71 -7.68 8.77
C GLY A 243 9.17 -6.38 9.43
N LEU A 244 8.45 -5.27 9.22
CA LEU A 244 8.74 -3.95 9.81
C LEU A 244 7.60 -3.47 10.73
N ALA A 245 7.92 -2.59 11.67
CA ALA A 245 6.93 -1.74 12.33
C ALA A 245 6.66 -0.50 11.47
N LEU A 246 5.44 0.01 11.50
CA LEU A 246 5.09 1.33 10.98
C LEU A 246 4.60 2.23 12.11
N ALA A 247 5.25 3.39 12.27
CA ALA A 247 4.77 4.49 13.09
C ALA A 247 4.03 5.50 12.22
N GLU A 248 2.82 5.92 12.63
CA GLU A 248 2.13 7.06 12.02
C GLU A 248 2.97 8.32 12.22
N ALA A 249 3.17 9.09 11.15
CA ALA A 249 3.95 10.33 11.17
C ALA A 249 3.31 11.37 10.24
N ARG A 250 3.69 12.64 10.38
CA ARG A 250 3.33 13.69 9.43
C ARG A 250 4.44 13.86 8.39
N ALA A 251 4.06 14.20 7.16
CA ALA A 251 5.03 14.48 6.10
C ALA A 251 6.03 15.59 6.49
N THR A 252 5.59 16.60 7.25
CA THR A 252 6.46 17.66 7.79
C THR A 252 7.53 17.16 8.75
N GLU A 253 7.27 16.07 9.48
CA GLU A 253 8.22 15.47 10.43
C GLU A 253 9.24 14.62 9.69
N VAL A 254 8.77 13.68 8.85
CA VAL A 254 9.63 12.79 8.04
C VAL A 254 10.55 13.60 7.11
N PHE A 255 10.07 14.71 6.56
CA PHE A 255 10.84 15.54 5.64
C PHE A 255 11.57 16.73 6.28
N ALA A 256 11.53 16.91 7.60
CA ALA A 256 12.07 18.08 8.30
C ALA A 256 13.56 18.36 7.98
N HIS A 257 14.36 17.31 7.82
CA HIS A 257 15.80 17.41 7.52
C HIS A 257 16.11 17.28 6.02
N THR A 258 15.11 17.35 5.15
CA THR A 258 15.28 17.20 3.70
C THR A 258 15.29 18.55 2.98
N GLN A 259 16.49 19.12 2.75
CA GLN A 259 16.70 20.35 1.96
C GLN A 259 16.46 20.18 0.43
N ALA A 260 15.59 19.25 0.04
CA ALA A 260 15.22 19.05 -1.36
C ALA A 260 13.86 19.72 -1.61
N GLU A 261 13.87 20.85 -2.32
CA GLU A 261 12.73 21.20 -3.14
C GLU A 261 12.46 20.02 -4.09
N ALA A 262 11.22 19.54 -4.11
CA ALA A 262 10.83 18.56 -5.10
C ALA A 262 10.81 19.27 -6.46
N ALA A 263 11.90 19.12 -7.22
CA ALA A 263 11.97 19.60 -8.59
C ALA A 263 10.71 19.15 -9.35
N ASP A 264 10.24 19.98 -10.29
CA ASP A 264 9.01 19.75 -11.06
C ASP A 264 9.13 18.60 -12.09
N ALA A 265 10.04 17.66 -11.83
CA ALA A 265 10.18 16.40 -12.52
C ALA A 265 8.86 15.61 -12.45
N PRO A 266 8.19 15.35 -13.58
CA PRO A 266 6.97 14.58 -13.59
C PRO A 266 7.31 13.10 -13.35
N CYS A 267 6.36 12.28 -12.86
CA CYS A 267 6.57 10.83 -12.66
C CYS A 267 6.53 10.05 -13.99
N VAL A 268 7.43 10.37 -14.93
CA VAL A 268 7.50 9.82 -16.30
C VAL A 268 8.90 9.26 -16.57
#